data_AF-A0A948QZQ7-F1
#
_entry.id   AF-A0A948QZQ7-F1
#
_cell.length_a   1.000
_cell.length_b   1.000
_cell.length_c   1.000
_cell.angle_alpha   90.00
_cell.angle_beta   90.00
_cell.angle_gamma   90.00
#
_symmetry.space_group_name_H-M   'P 1'
#
loop_
_entity.id
_entity.type
_entity.pdbx_description
1 polymer ?
#
loop_
_entity_poly.entity_id
_entity_poly.type
_entity_poly.pdbx_seq_one_letter_code
_entity_poly.pdbx_strand_id
1 'polypeptide(L)'
;MNLIGSIKIYKREIPILLYKRGTWYHLIFVLVQKKYETGSTPNFYNPNLQIRVQGTNTYLPADVITVATFAGSSISFVPSVYFPGSGIWNTAGNVGIGTTAPTQQLALGGTVGGFGMSTADGSDNAILQISGGGAAANTRGAYINLYGNEYSPAGWLDLIPGNAGTSIIRFLNRAGSAAAMVVNDTNVGIGTASPTLGKLQIASGNAVFDSAFFSADGNGIKFSPDSTNIVAGVIPYGLG
;
A
#
# COMPACT_ATOMS: atom_id res chain seq x y z
N MET A 1 63.21 23.39 -9.23
CA MET A 1 63.18 22.30 -8.25
C MET A 1 64.28 21.35 -8.61
N ASN A 2 65.16 20.99 -7.68
CA ASN A 2 66.28 20.08 -7.93
C ASN A 2 66.03 18.77 -7.18
N LEU A 3 66.28 17.63 -7.83
CA LEU A 3 66.32 16.33 -7.16
C LEU A 3 67.56 16.29 -6.29
N ILE A 4 67.35 16.18 -4.98
CA ILE A 4 68.44 16.19 -4.00
C ILE A 4 68.66 14.83 -3.34
N GLY A 5 67.77 13.87 -3.62
CA GLY A 5 67.87 12.52 -3.12
C GLY A 5 66.56 11.78 -3.28
N SER A 6 66.50 10.57 -2.74
CA SER A 6 65.28 9.80 -2.60
C SER A 6 65.19 9.26 -1.18
N ILE A 7 63.97 9.12 -0.68
CA ILE A 7 63.71 8.32 0.52
C ILE A 7 63.07 7.01 0.08
N LYS A 8 63.62 5.90 0.57
CA LYS A 8 63.08 4.59 0.30
C LYS A 8 61.98 4.30 1.32
N ILE A 9 60.74 4.21 0.84
CA ILE A 9 59.58 3.80 1.65
C ILE A 9 59.07 2.50 1.06
N TYR A 10 59.20 1.40 1.82
CA TYR A 10 59.04 0.03 1.34
C TYR A 10 59.91 -0.25 0.09
N LYS A 11 59.31 -0.71 -1.00
CA LYS A 11 59.99 -1.06 -2.26
C LYS A 11 60.09 0.09 -3.25
N ARG A 12 59.71 1.32 -2.87
CA ARG A 12 59.73 2.48 -3.77
C ARG A 12 60.68 3.56 -3.28
N GLU A 13 61.42 4.12 -4.23
CA GLU A 13 62.17 5.34 -4.01
C GLU A 13 61.29 6.54 -4.34
N ILE A 14 61.06 7.38 -3.33
CA ILE A 14 60.30 8.61 -3.49
C ILE A 14 61.30 9.74 -3.69
N PRO A 15 61.30 10.42 -4.85
CA PRO A 15 62.20 11.52 -5.09
C PRO A 15 61.89 12.67 -4.14
N ILE A 16 62.94 13.20 -3.52
CA ILE A 16 62.90 14.40 -2.69
C ILE A 16 63.39 15.55 -3.56
N LEU A 17 62.49 16.50 -3.80
CA LEU A 17 62.79 17.71 -4.54
C LEU A 17 62.99 18.86 -3.54
N LEU A 18 64.09 19.58 -3.69
CA LEU A 18 64.34 20.82 -2.96
C LEU A 18 64.06 22.00 -3.87
N TYR A 19 63.39 23.01 -3.33
CA TYR A 19 63.27 24.30 -3.99
C TYR A 19 63.32 25.44 -2.99
N LYS A 20 63.93 26.54 -3.41
CA LYS A 20 64.11 27.75 -2.62
C LYS A 20 63.06 28.77 -2.99
N ARG A 21 62.34 29.29 -2.00
CA ARG A 21 61.40 30.41 -2.18
C ARG A 21 61.74 31.49 -1.16
N GLY A 22 62.26 32.61 -1.63
CA GLY A 22 62.81 33.65 -0.76
C GLY A 22 64.02 33.14 0.03
N THR A 23 64.03 33.37 1.34
CA THR A 23 65.08 32.89 2.26
C THR A 23 64.87 31.46 2.76
N TRP A 24 63.75 30.81 2.42
CA TRP A 24 63.41 29.47 2.89
C TRP A 24 63.65 28.38 1.84
N TYR A 25 64.05 27.20 2.31
CA TYR A 25 64.12 25.98 1.52
C TYR A 25 62.92 25.08 1.84
N HIS A 26 62.26 24.56 0.79
CA HIS A 26 61.13 23.65 0.92
C HIS A 26 61.48 22.28 0.36
N LEU A 27 61.20 21.24 1.14
CA LEU A 27 61.27 19.83 0.74
C LEU A 27 59.90 19.39 0.21
N ILE A 28 59.87 18.85 -1.00
CA ILE A 28 58.65 18.32 -1.63
C ILE A 28 58.86 16.82 -1.89
N PHE A 29 57.96 16.01 -1.36
CA PHE A 29 57.87 14.57 -1.65
C PHE A 29 56.86 14.35 -2.76
N VAL A 30 57.29 13.82 -3.90
CA VAL A 30 56.36 13.49 -5.00
C VAL A 30 55.85 12.07 -4.81
N LEU A 31 54.69 11.96 -4.17
CA LEU A 31 53.99 10.70 -4.02
C LEU A 31 53.29 10.33 -5.34
N VAL A 32 54.00 9.63 -6.24
CA VAL A 32 53.33 8.95 -7.36
C VAL A 32 52.73 7.64 -6.81
N GLN A 33 51.51 7.71 -6.26
CA GLN A 33 50.82 6.53 -5.77
C GLN A 33 50.25 5.74 -6.95
N LYS A 34 50.76 4.51 -7.15
CA LYS A 34 50.04 3.45 -7.83
C LYS A 34 49.77 2.37 -6.78
N LYS A 35 48.52 2.33 -6.29
CA LYS A 35 47.86 1.36 -5.38
C LYS A 35 48.60 1.08 -4.05
N TYR A 36 47.96 1.41 -2.92
CA TYR A 36 48.36 0.95 -1.58
C TYR A 36 47.41 -0.15 -1.08
N GLU A 37 48.00 -1.25 -0.63
CA GLU A 37 47.47 -2.29 0.26
C GLU A 37 48.45 -2.29 1.46
N THR A 38 48.12 -2.33 2.75
CA THR A 38 46.87 -2.31 3.53
C THR A 38 47.29 -1.92 4.95
N GLY A 39 46.49 -1.15 5.68
CA GLY A 39 46.71 -0.93 7.13
C GLY A 39 45.99 0.26 7.76
N SER A 40 45.68 1.31 7.00
CA SER A 40 44.80 2.42 7.40
C SER A 40 44.23 3.05 6.12
N THR A 41 42.90 3.21 6.03
CA THR A 41 42.17 3.37 4.76
C THR A 41 42.53 4.66 3.98
N PRO A 42 43.04 4.57 2.73
CA PRO A 42 43.31 5.73 1.86
C PRO A 42 42.03 6.24 1.18
N ASN A 43 41.84 7.57 1.09
CA ASN A 43 40.75 8.20 0.34
C ASN A 43 41.13 8.45 -1.13
N PHE A 44 40.25 8.05 -2.05
CA PHE A 44 40.41 8.13 -3.50
C PHE A 44 39.63 9.32 -4.08
N TYR A 45 40.26 10.10 -4.98
CA TYR A 45 39.57 11.02 -5.88
C TYR A 45 39.64 10.46 -7.30
N ASN A 46 38.48 10.18 -7.89
CA ASN A 46 38.30 9.60 -9.23
C ASN A 46 37.14 10.38 -9.86
N PRO A 47 37.22 10.97 -11.06
CA PRO A 47 36.11 11.74 -11.63
C PRO A 47 34.79 10.95 -11.84
N ASN A 48 34.77 9.62 -11.64
CA ASN A 48 33.57 8.84 -11.32
C ASN A 48 33.22 8.88 -9.81
N LEU A 49 33.43 10.02 -9.15
CA LEU A 49 33.45 10.10 -7.68
C LEU A 49 32.04 10.11 -7.13
N GLN A 50 31.72 9.15 -6.27
CA GLN A 50 30.60 9.26 -5.36
C GLN A 50 30.92 10.33 -4.30
N ILE A 51 30.11 11.38 -4.23
CA ILE A 51 30.29 12.49 -3.29
C ILE A 51 29.71 12.14 -1.92
N ARG A 52 30.55 12.31 -0.90
CA ARG A 52 30.20 12.47 0.52
C ARG A 52 29.72 13.89 0.80
N VAL A 53 28.65 14.00 1.58
CA VAL A 53 28.17 15.24 2.20
C VAL A 53 29.19 15.71 3.26
N GLN A 54 29.65 16.95 3.17
CA GLN A 54 30.49 17.61 4.17
C GLN A 54 29.64 18.51 5.07
N GLY A 55 29.50 18.07 6.33
CA GLY A 55 28.98 18.79 7.48
C GLY A 55 29.20 17.90 8.71
N THR A 56 30.39 18.02 9.33
CA THR A 56 30.94 17.18 10.42
C THR A 56 31.05 15.67 10.12
N ASN A 57 32.30 15.21 9.93
CA ASN A 57 32.64 13.80 9.68
C ASN A 57 32.18 12.89 10.83
N THR A 58 31.35 11.90 10.51
CA THR A 58 31.17 10.72 11.37
C THR A 58 31.72 9.51 10.61
N TYR A 59 32.69 8.81 11.20
CA TYR A 59 33.20 7.54 10.67
C TYR A 59 32.11 6.48 10.78
N LEU A 60 31.88 5.71 9.72
CA LEU A 60 31.00 4.55 9.76
C LEU A 60 31.78 3.31 9.34
N PRO A 61 31.65 2.19 10.07
CA PRO A 61 32.16 0.89 9.65
C PRO A 61 31.50 0.45 8.33
N ALA A 62 32.13 -0.51 7.65
CA ALA A 62 31.69 -1.04 6.37
C ALA A 62 30.18 -1.36 6.39
N ASP A 63 29.49 -0.95 5.32
CA ASP A 63 28.10 -1.26 4.97
C ASP A 63 26.99 -0.27 5.38
N VAL A 64 27.30 0.88 5.99
CA VAL A 64 26.31 1.94 6.23
C VAL A 64 26.75 3.27 5.62
N ILE A 65 26.02 3.73 4.61
CA ILE A 65 26.06 5.14 4.17
C ILE A 65 25.02 5.90 5.02
N THR A 66 25.41 6.41 6.19
CA THR A 66 24.55 7.33 6.94
C THR A 66 24.65 8.69 6.27
N VAL A 67 23.63 9.04 5.49
CA VAL A 67 23.48 10.41 5.01
C VAL A 67 22.75 11.20 6.09
N ALA A 68 23.53 11.83 6.96
CA ALA A 68 22.99 12.69 8.00
C ALA A 68 22.27 13.88 7.33
N THR A 69 20.94 13.89 7.44
CA THR A 69 20.05 15.05 7.29
C THR A 69 20.31 15.93 6.07
N PHE A 70 19.54 15.74 5.00
CA PHE A 70 19.33 16.81 4.03
C PHE A 70 18.30 17.78 4.60
N ALA A 71 18.76 18.85 5.23
CA ALA A 71 17.89 19.99 5.52
C ALA A 71 17.42 20.56 4.17
N GLY A 72 16.20 20.23 3.76
CA GLY A 72 15.50 20.89 2.66
C GLY A 72 15.71 20.34 1.24
N SER A 73 16.26 19.13 1.05
CA SER A 73 16.29 18.50 -0.28
C SER A 73 15.94 17.01 -0.27
N SER A 74 15.07 16.62 -1.20
CA SER A 74 14.63 15.24 -1.41
C SER A 74 15.80 14.36 -1.86
N ILE A 75 15.92 13.16 -1.31
CA ILE A 75 16.85 12.15 -1.84
C ILE A 75 16.21 11.54 -3.09
N SER A 76 16.86 11.72 -4.25
CA SER A 76 16.45 11.07 -5.50
C SER A 76 17.12 9.70 -5.61
N PHE A 77 16.32 8.64 -5.55
CA PHE A 77 16.77 7.27 -5.78
C PHE A 77 16.64 6.93 -7.28
N VAL A 78 17.65 6.27 -7.86
CA VAL A 78 17.56 5.74 -9.24
C VAL A 78 16.50 4.63 -9.33
N PRO A 79 15.93 4.29 -10.50
CA PRO A 79 14.80 3.36 -10.65
C PRO A 79 15.00 1.90 -10.21
N SER A 80 16.07 1.58 -9.48
CA SER A 80 16.43 0.21 -9.06
C SER A 80 17.18 0.19 -7.73
N VAL A 81 16.82 1.06 -6.80
CA VAL A 81 17.39 1.00 -5.45
C VAL A 81 16.84 -0.22 -4.71
N TYR A 82 17.69 -1.23 -4.57
CA TYR A 82 17.48 -2.38 -3.72
C TYR A 82 17.91 -2.03 -2.30
N PHE A 83 16.96 -2.00 -1.35
CA PHE A 83 17.25 -1.85 0.07
C PHE A 83 17.37 -3.25 0.68
N PRO A 84 18.59 -3.81 0.88
CA PRO A 84 18.73 -5.14 1.46
C PRO A 84 18.18 -5.15 2.90
N GLY A 85 17.25 -6.06 3.19
CA GLY A 85 16.51 -6.13 4.47
C GLY A 85 15.05 -5.69 4.34
N SER A 86 14.34 -5.50 5.46
CA SER A 86 12.96 -5.00 5.52
C SER A 86 12.89 -3.49 5.24
N GLY A 87 13.47 -3.05 4.12
CA GLY A 87 13.62 -1.66 3.70
C GLY A 87 12.28 -0.94 3.67
N ILE A 88 11.98 -0.30 4.79
CA ILE A 88 10.72 0.35 5.07
C ILE A 88 11.03 1.68 5.78
N TRP A 89 10.21 2.70 5.51
CA TRP A 89 10.52 4.14 5.58
C TRP A 89 10.74 4.69 7.01
N ASN A 90 10.62 3.86 8.06
CA ASN A 90 10.96 4.24 9.43
C ASN A 90 11.63 3.09 10.21
N THR A 91 12.10 3.39 11.42
CA THR A 91 12.75 2.41 12.33
C THR A 91 11.84 1.26 12.77
N ALA A 92 10.51 1.42 12.66
CA ALA A 92 9.53 0.40 13.01
C ALA A 92 9.19 -0.53 11.82
N GLY A 93 9.73 -0.26 10.64
CA GLY A 93 9.39 -1.05 9.46
C GLY A 93 8.02 -0.70 8.88
N ASN A 94 7.58 0.56 8.94
CA ASN A 94 6.34 1.05 8.30
C ASN A 94 6.57 2.02 7.11
N VAL A 95 5.83 1.85 6.02
CA VAL A 95 5.84 2.71 4.82
C VAL A 95 4.83 3.84 5.01
N GLY A 96 5.29 5.09 5.07
CA GLY A 96 4.42 6.27 5.06
C GLY A 96 4.49 6.99 3.71
N ILE A 97 3.35 7.18 3.04
CA ILE A 97 3.24 8.04 1.86
C ILE A 97 2.42 9.26 2.28
N GLY A 98 3.02 10.45 2.32
CA GLY A 98 2.34 11.67 2.78
C GLY A 98 2.13 11.76 4.30
N THR A 99 2.77 10.88 5.09
CA THR A 99 2.82 10.96 6.56
C THR A 99 4.22 10.61 7.08
N THR A 100 4.66 11.30 8.13
CA THR A 100 5.95 11.06 8.80
C THR A 100 5.83 10.12 10.00
N ALA A 101 4.61 9.78 10.42
CA ALA A 101 4.34 8.93 11.59
C ALA A 101 3.36 7.79 11.23
N PRO A 102 3.74 6.84 10.36
CA PRO A 102 2.89 5.71 10.02
C PRO A 102 2.75 4.76 11.22
N THR A 103 1.50 4.54 11.67
CA THR A 103 1.16 3.62 12.77
C THR A 103 0.86 2.19 12.30
N GLN A 104 0.86 1.96 10.98
CA GLN A 104 0.64 0.68 10.34
C GLN A 104 1.73 0.43 9.28
N GLN A 105 1.90 -0.83 8.85
CA GLN A 105 2.92 -1.23 7.88
C GLN A 105 2.88 -0.43 6.56
N LEU A 106 1.69 -0.01 6.14
CA LEU A 106 1.47 0.98 5.09
C LEU A 106 0.47 2.02 5.60
N ALA A 107 0.84 3.29 5.59
CA ALA A 107 -0.06 4.39 5.90
C ALA A 107 0.02 5.47 4.82
N LEU A 108 -1.16 5.90 4.37
CA LEU A 108 -1.33 7.02 3.45
C LEU A 108 -1.80 8.23 4.26
N GLY A 109 -1.01 9.29 4.29
CA GLY A 109 -1.36 10.57 4.92
C GLY A 109 -1.80 11.61 3.90
N GLY A 110 -2.53 12.63 4.37
CA GLY A 110 -3.05 13.69 3.52
C GLY A 110 -4.20 13.23 2.61
N THR A 111 -4.38 13.92 1.48
CA THR A 111 -5.41 13.60 0.48
C THR A 111 -4.85 12.63 -0.56
N VAL A 112 -5.45 11.45 -0.66
CA VAL A 112 -5.16 10.48 -1.74
C VAL A 112 -6.17 10.70 -2.86
N GLY A 113 -5.71 11.10 -4.04
CA GLY A 113 -6.60 11.39 -5.19
C GLY A 113 -7.26 10.14 -5.78
N GLY A 114 -6.60 8.99 -5.70
CA GLY A 114 -7.13 7.70 -6.13
C GLY A 114 -6.29 6.54 -5.61
N PHE A 115 -6.93 5.40 -5.36
CA PHE A 115 -6.28 4.15 -4.98
C PHE A 115 -6.81 3.05 -5.90
N GLY A 116 -5.97 2.59 -6.81
CA GLY A 116 -6.39 1.74 -7.93
C GLY A 116 -5.19 1.02 -8.56
N MET A 117 -5.49 0.14 -9.51
CA MET A 117 -4.47 -0.52 -10.32
C MET A 117 -4.23 0.29 -11.60
N SER A 118 -2.98 0.43 -12.01
CA SER A 118 -2.63 0.94 -13.34
C SER A 118 -2.59 -0.23 -14.32
N THR A 119 -3.02 0.02 -15.55
CA THR A 119 -2.92 -0.92 -16.66
C THR A 119 -2.00 -0.35 -17.74
N ALA A 120 -1.25 -1.21 -18.42
CA ALA A 120 -0.06 -0.81 -19.16
C ALA A 120 -0.34 -0.05 -20.47
N ASP A 121 -1.58 -0.06 -20.95
CA ASP A 121 -1.97 0.42 -22.29
C ASP A 121 -3.32 1.15 -22.31
N GLY A 122 -3.84 1.54 -21.13
CA GLY A 122 -5.18 2.12 -20.99
C GLY A 122 -6.31 1.10 -20.96
N SER A 123 -6.01 -0.21 -21.06
CA SER A 123 -7.02 -1.26 -20.91
C SER A 123 -7.32 -1.50 -19.43
N ASP A 124 -8.49 -1.17 -18.92
CA ASP A 124 -8.88 -1.37 -17.52
C ASP A 124 -9.23 -2.84 -17.24
N ASN A 125 -8.25 -3.75 -17.36
CA ASN A 125 -8.43 -5.21 -17.22
C ASN A 125 -7.90 -5.78 -15.89
N ALA A 126 -7.51 -4.93 -14.94
CA ALA A 126 -7.03 -5.36 -13.63
C ALA A 126 -8.18 -5.53 -12.61
N ILE A 127 -7.89 -6.17 -11.48
CA ILE A 127 -8.79 -6.28 -10.33
C ILE A 127 -8.09 -5.71 -9.10
N LEU A 128 -8.64 -4.66 -8.49
CA LEU A 128 -8.20 -4.26 -7.16
C LEU A 128 -8.92 -5.13 -6.11
N GLN A 129 -8.14 -5.86 -5.32
CA GLN A 129 -8.65 -6.71 -4.24
C GLN A 129 -8.32 -6.11 -2.87
N ILE A 130 -9.33 -6.09 -1.99
CA ILE A 130 -9.19 -5.67 -0.59
C ILE A 130 -9.70 -6.80 0.29
N SER A 131 -8.80 -7.46 1.05
CA SER A 131 -9.13 -8.64 1.85
C SER A 131 -8.98 -8.38 3.36
N GLY A 132 -9.84 -9.03 4.15
CA GLY A 132 -9.76 -8.99 5.62
C GLY A 132 -8.71 -9.93 6.22
N GLY A 133 -8.16 -10.87 5.43
CA GLY A 133 -7.12 -11.80 5.87
C GLY A 133 -6.44 -12.52 4.72
N GLY A 134 -5.10 -12.51 4.70
CA GLY A 134 -4.30 -13.18 3.66
C GLY A 134 -4.68 -12.79 2.22
N ALA A 135 -4.52 -13.75 1.30
CA ALA A 135 -4.98 -13.59 -0.08
C ALA A 135 -6.52 -13.47 -0.14
N ALA A 136 -7.03 -12.76 -1.15
CA ALA A 136 -8.45 -12.59 -1.40
C ALA A 136 -9.13 -13.92 -1.77
N ALA A 137 -9.58 -14.64 -0.74
CA ALA A 137 -10.26 -15.92 -0.83
C ALA A 137 -11.27 -16.04 0.31
N ASN A 138 -12.46 -16.56 0.02
CA ASN A 138 -13.53 -16.71 1.01
C ASN A 138 -13.15 -17.66 2.15
N THR A 139 -12.20 -18.59 1.93
CA THR A 139 -11.60 -19.45 2.95
C THR A 139 -10.64 -18.71 3.90
N ARG A 140 -10.26 -17.47 3.59
CA ARG A 140 -9.29 -16.64 4.33
C ARG A 140 -9.91 -15.38 4.95
N GLY A 141 -11.17 -15.11 4.65
CA GLY A 141 -11.93 -13.99 5.18
C GLY A 141 -12.85 -13.38 4.14
N ALA A 142 -13.50 -12.28 4.50
CA ALA A 142 -14.24 -11.46 3.55
C ALA A 142 -13.28 -10.65 2.67
N TYR A 143 -13.70 -10.35 1.45
CA TYR A 143 -12.94 -9.51 0.53
C TYR A 143 -13.86 -8.80 -0.46
N ILE A 144 -13.30 -7.78 -1.11
CA ILE A 144 -13.93 -7.00 -2.18
C ILE A 144 -13.09 -7.17 -3.44
N ASN A 145 -13.76 -7.41 -4.57
CA ASN A 145 -13.16 -7.32 -5.89
C ASN A 145 -13.74 -6.10 -6.61
N LEU A 146 -12.86 -5.24 -7.12
CA LEU A 146 -13.19 -4.12 -7.98
C LEU A 146 -12.63 -4.42 -9.37
N TYR A 147 -13.48 -4.90 -10.28
CA TYR A 147 -13.08 -5.29 -11.63
C TYR A 147 -13.02 -4.07 -12.52
N GLY A 148 -11.95 -3.95 -13.32
CA GLY A 148 -11.90 -2.93 -14.36
C GLY A 148 -12.93 -3.19 -15.47
N ASN A 149 -13.29 -2.13 -16.19
CA ASN A 149 -14.31 -2.11 -17.25
C ASN A 149 -13.94 -2.87 -18.52
N GLU A 150 -12.71 -3.37 -18.63
CA GLU A 150 -12.26 -4.22 -19.73
C GLU A 150 -11.84 -5.62 -19.25
N TYR A 151 -12.06 -5.92 -17.96
CA TYR A 151 -12.03 -7.30 -17.46
C TYR A 151 -13.22 -8.09 -18.01
N SER A 152 -13.14 -9.42 -18.02
CA SER A 152 -14.27 -10.30 -18.34
C SER A 152 -14.66 -11.11 -17.10
N PRO A 153 -15.73 -10.75 -16.38
CA PRO A 153 -16.76 -9.76 -16.72
C PRO A 153 -16.41 -8.31 -16.35
N ALA A 154 -16.87 -7.36 -17.17
CA ALA A 154 -16.47 -5.96 -17.08
C ALA A 154 -17.16 -5.21 -15.93
N GLY A 155 -16.39 -4.48 -15.13
CA GLY A 155 -16.92 -3.47 -14.20
C GLY A 155 -17.71 -4.02 -13.01
N TRP A 156 -17.56 -5.31 -12.68
CA TRP A 156 -18.22 -5.91 -11.53
C TRP A 156 -17.70 -5.34 -10.21
N LEU A 157 -18.57 -5.35 -9.21
CA LEU A 157 -18.25 -5.14 -7.80
C LEU A 157 -18.73 -6.35 -7.03
N ASP A 158 -17.79 -7.15 -6.55
CA ASP A 158 -18.14 -8.28 -5.68
C ASP A 158 -17.87 -7.93 -4.22
N LEU A 159 -18.88 -8.11 -3.39
CA LEU A 159 -18.78 -8.10 -1.93
C LEU A 159 -18.89 -9.54 -1.45
N ILE A 160 -17.78 -10.14 -1.05
CA ILE A 160 -17.74 -11.59 -0.79
C ILE A 160 -17.50 -11.82 0.70
N PRO A 161 -18.48 -12.38 1.43
CA PRO A 161 -18.27 -12.76 2.81
C PRO A 161 -17.30 -13.95 2.87
N GLY A 162 -16.73 -14.22 4.05
CA GLY A 162 -15.99 -15.46 4.27
C GLY A 162 -16.91 -16.69 4.08
N ASN A 163 -16.33 -17.89 4.11
CA ASN A 163 -17.11 -19.13 4.00
C ASN A 163 -17.40 -19.81 5.35
N ALA A 164 -17.19 -19.12 6.47
CA ALA A 164 -17.65 -19.61 7.77
C ALA A 164 -19.18 -19.62 7.80
N GLY A 165 -19.82 -20.57 8.50
CA GLY A 165 -21.28 -20.72 8.50
C GLY A 165 -22.09 -19.53 9.06
N THR A 166 -21.42 -18.52 9.61
CA THR A 166 -22.01 -17.27 10.11
C THR A 166 -21.68 -16.05 9.23
N SER A 167 -21.01 -16.28 8.10
CA SER A 167 -20.55 -15.19 7.24
C SER A 167 -21.70 -14.58 6.47
N ILE A 168 -21.74 -13.25 6.43
CA ILE A 168 -22.83 -12.47 5.84
C ILE A 168 -22.28 -11.15 5.28
N ILE A 169 -22.99 -10.58 4.30
CA ILE A 169 -22.83 -9.18 3.91
C ILE A 169 -23.80 -8.35 4.77
N ARG A 170 -23.30 -7.25 5.35
CA ARG A 170 -24.11 -6.37 6.21
C ARG A 170 -24.11 -4.94 5.67
N PHE A 171 -25.29 -4.35 5.61
CA PHE A 171 -25.51 -2.93 5.39
C PHE A 171 -25.89 -2.28 6.71
N LEU A 172 -24.98 -1.48 7.26
CA LEU A 172 -25.11 -0.85 8.58
C LEU A 172 -25.57 0.61 8.43
N ASN A 173 -26.46 1.08 9.31
CA ASN A 173 -26.94 2.47 9.32
C ASN A 173 -26.28 3.35 10.40
N ARG A 174 -25.70 2.75 11.45
CA ARG A 174 -24.94 3.44 12.52
C ARG A 174 -24.04 2.46 13.28
N ALA A 175 -22.91 2.95 13.78
CA ALA A 175 -22.00 2.17 14.63
C ALA A 175 -22.74 1.59 15.85
N GLY A 176 -22.61 0.28 16.07
CA GLY A 176 -23.23 -0.43 17.19
C GLY A 176 -24.73 -0.76 17.05
N SER A 177 -25.38 -0.47 15.92
CA SER A 177 -26.77 -0.86 15.66
C SER A 177 -26.87 -2.20 14.92
N ALA A 178 -28.04 -2.84 14.98
CA ALA A 178 -28.36 -3.99 14.14
C ALA A 178 -28.27 -3.58 12.66
N ALA A 179 -27.85 -4.51 11.80
CA ALA A 179 -27.76 -4.24 10.37
C ALA A 179 -29.14 -3.89 9.79
N ALA A 180 -29.21 -2.82 9.01
CA ALA A 180 -30.43 -2.41 8.32
C ALA A 180 -30.82 -3.45 7.27
N MET A 181 -29.83 -4.03 6.60
CA MET A 181 -30.00 -5.17 5.69
C MET A 181 -28.85 -6.17 5.87
N VAL A 182 -29.18 -7.45 5.78
CA VAL A 182 -28.25 -8.58 5.79
C VAL A 182 -28.49 -9.43 4.55
N VAL A 183 -27.42 -9.91 3.93
CA VAL A 183 -27.47 -10.94 2.89
C VAL A 183 -26.61 -12.10 3.35
N ASN A 184 -27.20 -13.30 3.39
CA ASN A 184 -26.49 -14.55 3.58
C ASN A 184 -26.56 -15.41 2.31
N ASP A 185 -26.02 -16.61 2.35
CA ASP A 185 -25.95 -17.53 1.20
C ASP A 185 -27.30 -17.82 0.53
N THR A 186 -28.41 -17.63 1.26
CA THR A 186 -29.73 -18.02 0.78
C THR A 186 -30.77 -16.91 0.81
N ASN A 187 -30.66 -15.93 1.71
CA ASN A 187 -31.72 -15.02 2.08
C ASN A 187 -31.22 -13.58 2.27
N VAL A 188 -32.13 -12.64 2.03
CA VAL A 188 -32.01 -11.22 2.35
C VAL A 188 -32.91 -10.89 3.56
N GLY A 189 -32.35 -10.22 4.55
CA GLY A 189 -33.08 -9.69 5.71
C GLY A 189 -33.06 -8.17 5.71
N ILE A 190 -34.18 -7.52 6.01
CA ILE A 190 -34.29 -6.09 6.28
C ILE A 190 -34.80 -5.94 7.72
N GLY A 191 -34.05 -5.21 8.56
CA GLY A 191 -34.35 -5.08 10.00
C GLY A 191 -34.14 -6.35 10.83
N THR A 192 -33.55 -7.39 10.26
CA THR A 192 -33.20 -8.65 10.96
C THR A 192 -31.75 -9.03 10.69
N ALA A 193 -31.07 -9.52 11.73
CA ALA A 193 -29.69 -10.02 11.62
C ALA A 193 -29.63 -11.47 11.09
N SER A 194 -30.74 -12.22 11.20
CA SER A 194 -30.80 -13.64 10.87
C SER A 194 -32.08 -13.93 10.07
N PRO A 195 -32.07 -13.71 8.75
CA PRO A 195 -33.23 -14.02 7.93
C PRO A 195 -33.38 -15.54 7.75
N THR A 196 -34.38 -16.13 8.43
CA THR A 196 -34.65 -17.58 8.43
C THR A 196 -36.04 -17.95 7.90
N LEU A 197 -36.93 -16.97 7.73
CA LEU A 197 -38.33 -17.19 7.35
C LEU A 197 -38.57 -17.28 5.84
N GLY A 198 -37.55 -17.05 5.02
CA GLY A 198 -37.65 -17.10 3.56
C GLY A 198 -36.58 -16.27 2.86
N LYS A 199 -36.62 -16.26 1.51
CA LYS A 199 -35.65 -15.57 0.65
C LYS A 199 -35.56 -14.07 0.91
N LEU A 200 -36.66 -13.44 1.27
CA LEU A 200 -36.72 -12.06 1.74
C LEU A 200 -37.50 -12.02 3.06
N GLN A 201 -36.88 -11.50 4.11
CA GLN A 201 -37.52 -11.27 5.40
C GLN A 201 -37.44 -9.80 5.78
N ILE A 202 -38.58 -9.17 6.06
CA ILE A 202 -38.67 -7.81 6.58
C ILE A 202 -39.18 -7.91 8.02
N ALA A 203 -38.37 -7.50 9.00
CA ALA A 203 -38.73 -7.56 10.41
C ALA A 203 -39.27 -6.22 10.92
N SER A 204 -40.35 -6.29 11.70
CA SER A 204 -40.90 -5.17 12.48
C SER A 204 -41.14 -3.88 11.68
N GLY A 205 -41.78 -4.01 10.52
CA GLY A 205 -42.13 -2.89 9.65
C GLY A 205 -43.01 -3.33 8.47
N ASN A 206 -43.48 -2.36 7.69
CA ASN A 206 -44.26 -2.60 6.48
C ASN A 206 -43.35 -2.67 5.25
N ALA A 207 -43.65 -3.59 4.35
CA ALA A 207 -43.18 -3.51 2.96
C ALA A 207 -44.19 -2.68 2.16
N VAL A 208 -43.77 -1.55 1.60
CA VAL A 208 -44.62 -0.72 0.73
C VAL A 208 -44.27 -1.06 -0.71
N PHE A 209 -45.28 -1.40 -1.51
CA PHE A 209 -45.17 -1.64 -2.95
C PHE A 209 -46.03 -0.60 -3.67
N ASP A 210 -45.43 0.18 -4.56
CA ASP A 210 -46.04 1.35 -5.22
C ASP A 210 -46.93 0.98 -6.44
N SER A 211 -47.20 -0.31 -6.64
CA SER A 211 -48.01 -0.84 -7.74
C SER A 211 -48.90 -2.00 -7.29
N ALA A 212 -49.77 -2.49 -8.17
CA ALA A 212 -50.75 -3.52 -7.84
C ALA A 212 -50.11 -4.75 -7.18
N PHE A 213 -50.61 -5.10 -5.99
CA PHE A 213 -50.25 -6.30 -5.23
C PHE A 213 -50.53 -7.60 -6.00
N PHE A 214 -51.51 -7.56 -6.92
CA PHE A 214 -51.89 -8.66 -7.80
C PHE A 214 -51.72 -8.20 -9.24
N SER A 215 -50.76 -8.79 -9.95
CA SER A 215 -50.68 -8.61 -11.40
C SER A 215 -51.60 -9.62 -12.08
N ALA A 216 -52.45 -9.16 -13.00
CA ALA A 216 -53.40 -9.99 -13.74
C ALA A 216 -52.70 -11.03 -14.64
N ASP A 217 -51.44 -10.80 -14.98
CA ASP A 217 -50.58 -11.73 -15.74
C ASP A 217 -49.92 -12.81 -14.87
N GLY A 218 -50.17 -12.82 -13.55
CA GLY A 218 -49.61 -13.81 -12.63
C GLY A 218 -48.16 -13.57 -12.22
N ASN A 219 -47.59 -12.39 -12.49
CA ASN A 219 -46.22 -12.00 -12.08
C ASN A 219 -46.17 -11.15 -10.80
N GLY A 220 -47.31 -10.97 -10.10
CA GLY A 220 -47.39 -10.25 -8.82
C GLY A 220 -46.81 -11.05 -7.64
N ILE A 221 -46.84 -10.47 -6.45
CA ILE A 221 -46.40 -11.15 -5.22
C ILE A 221 -47.37 -12.29 -4.91
N LYS A 222 -46.91 -13.53 -5.11
CA LYS A 222 -47.66 -14.74 -4.75
C LYS A 222 -47.43 -15.06 -3.29
N PHE A 223 -48.52 -15.19 -2.53
CA PHE A 223 -48.46 -15.79 -1.22
C PHE A 223 -48.54 -17.32 -1.35
N SER A 224 -47.79 -18.02 -0.52
CA SER A 224 -47.86 -19.49 -0.49
C SER A 224 -49.26 -19.94 -0.02
N PRO A 225 -49.81 -21.08 -0.50
CA PRO A 225 -51.15 -21.54 -0.13
C PRO A 225 -51.35 -21.78 1.38
N ASP A 226 -50.27 -21.91 2.13
CA ASP A 226 -50.20 -22.08 3.58
C ASP A 226 -50.02 -20.76 4.35
N SER A 227 -50.09 -19.61 3.68
CA SER A 227 -49.98 -18.30 4.32
C SER A 227 -51.22 -18.01 5.17
N THR A 228 -51.07 -17.96 6.49
CA THR A 228 -52.20 -17.90 7.44
C THR A 228 -52.60 -16.49 7.88
N ASN A 229 -51.82 -15.47 7.56
CA ASN A 229 -52.00 -14.08 8.04
C ASN A 229 -52.18 -13.05 6.91
N ILE A 230 -52.88 -13.41 5.84
CA ILE A 230 -53.22 -12.47 4.77
C ILE A 230 -54.57 -11.82 5.11
N VAL A 231 -54.53 -10.58 5.60
CA VAL A 231 -55.75 -9.76 5.77
C VAL A 231 -55.87 -8.85 4.55
N ALA A 232 -56.67 -9.27 3.57
CA ALA A 232 -57.12 -8.35 2.53
C ALA A 232 -58.09 -7.37 3.17
N GLY A 233 -57.78 -6.07 3.18
CA GLY A 233 -58.76 -5.05 3.53
C GLY A 233 -59.99 -5.23 2.64
N VAL A 234 -61.15 -5.41 3.25
CA VAL A 234 -62.43 -5.60 2.55
C VAL A 234 -62.58 -4.48 1.52
N ILE A 235 -62.56 -4.83 0.23
CA ILE A 235 -63.04 -3.93 -0.81
C ILE A 235 -64.55 -3.88 -0.57
N PRO A 236 -65.15 -2.74 -0.15
CA PRO A 236 -66.59 -2.67 -0.05
C PRO A 236 -67.12 -2.83 -1.48
N TYR A 237 -67.69 -3.99 -1.80
CA TYR A 237 -68.56 -4.08 -2.97
C TYR A 237 -69.73 -3.15 -2.67
N GLY A 238 -69.77 -2.00 -3.32
CA GLY A 238 -71.00 -1.23 -3.44
C GLY A 238 -72.01 -2.14 -4.11
N LEU A 239 -73.01 -2.61 -3.36
CA LEU A 239 -74.20 -3.23 -3.91
C LEU A 239 -74.93 -2.14 -4.69
N GLY A 240 -74.76 -2.16 -6.01
CA GLY A 240 -75.66 -1.52 -6.97
C GLY A 240 -76.71 -2.50 -7.44
#